data_AF-A0A7R7ZJG8-F1
#
_entry.id   AF-A0A7R7ZJG8-F1
#
_cell.length_a   1.000
_cell.length_b   1.000
_cell.length_c   1.000
_cell.angle_alpha   90.00
_cell.angle_beta   90.00
_cell.angle_gamma   90.00
#
_symmetry.space_group_name_H-M   'P 1'
#
loop_
_entity.id
_entity.type
_entity.pdbx_description
1 polymer ?
#
loop_
_entity_poly.entity_id
_entity_poly.type
_entity_poly.pdbx_seq_one_letter_code
_entity_poly.pdbx_strand_id
1 'polypeptide(L)'
;MDDWAEDRDPDFEDGQNALVHGGKLPSDVKTIRLFASLEPERVTRWKVVFKRFYGMPFERIDPVIHTLPDVLVDVMNKRASVHWLKKWRRPSNRDRQSTIISIANDFIRCFCEKGATGVTDQSMAAKFEILKESWLIGMTQMR
;
A
#
# COMPACT_ATOMS: atom_id res chain seq x y z
N MET A 1 10.01 0.18 8.55
CA MET A 1 8.76 0.72 9.13
C MET A 1 8.99 2.04 9.85
N ASP A 2 10.13 2.26 10.50
CA ASP A 2 10.44 3.60 11.05
C ASP A 2 10.51 4.65 9.96
N ASP A 3 11.05 4.28 8.79
CA ASP A 3 10.99 5.15 7.62
C ASP A 3 9.54 5.62 7.36
N TRP A 4 8.55 4.74 7.58
CA TRP A 4 7.13 5.03 7.35
C TRP A 4 6.53 5.97 8.41
N ALA A 5 7.13 6.05 9.60
CA ALA A 5 6.65 6.79 10.76
C ALA A 5 7.28 8.19 10.94
N GLU A 6 8.01 8.69 9.92
CA GLU A 6 8.58 10.03 9.83
C GLU A 6 9.87 10.30 10.66
N ASP A 7 10.63 9.26 11.06
CA ASP A 7 12.01 9.44 11.56
C ASP A 7 13.02 9.51 10.39
N ARG A 8 12.91 10.52 9.52
CA ARG A 8 13.80 10.67 8.35
C ARG A 8 14.85 11.77 8.53
N ASP A 9 16.09 11.37 8.32
CA ASP A 9 17.22 12.28 8.05
C ASP A 9 16.99 12.98 6.68
N PRO A 10 17.01 14.33 6.59
CA PRO A 10 16.69 15.06 5.37
C PRO A 10 17.62 14.79 4.18
N ASP A 11 18.83 14.25 4.42
CA ASP A 11 19.88 14.08 3.42
C ASP A 11 19.89 12.72 2.69
N PHE A 12 18.88 11.85 2.90
CA PHE A 12 18.81 10.59 2.16
C PHE A 12 18.39 10.82 0.70
N GLU A 13 19.37 11.02 -0.18
CA GLU A 13 19.22 10.99 -1.63
C GLU A 13 18.73 9.59 -2.05
N ASP A 14 17.48 9.52 -2.52
CA ASP A 14 16.79 8.32 -3.02
C ASP A 14 17.39 7.81 -4.37
N GLY A 15 18.72 7.84 -4.52
CA GLY A 15 19.45 7.50 -5.75
C GLY A 15 20.08 6.11 -5.79
N GLN A 16 20.26 5.42 -4.66
CA GLN A 16 20.98 4.13 -4.63
C GLN A 16 20.13 2.88 -4.35
N ASN A 17 18.87 3.02 -3.98
CA ASN A 17 17.98 1.87 -3.78
C ASN A 17 16.69 2.03 -4.58
N ALA A 18 16.77 1.75 -5.89
CA ALA A 18 15.61 1.35 -6.69
C ALA A 18 14.88 0.10 -6.11
N LEU A 19 15.48 -0.53 -5.08
CA LEU A 19 15.00 -1.64 -4.28
C LEU A 19 14.31 -1.21 -2.95
N VAL A 20 14.05 0.08 -2.71
CA VAL A 20 13.05 0.48 -1.69
C VAL A 20 11.67 0.17 -2.27
N HIS A 21 11.34 -1.11 -2.26
CA HIS A 21 10.03 -1.62 -2.62
C HIS A 21 9.02 -0.96 -1.68
N GLY A 22 8.16 -0.09 -2.18
CA GLY A 22 6.97 0.31 -1.44
C GLY A 22 6.11 -0.92 -1.10
N GLY A 23 5.11 -0.73 -0.21
CA GLY A 23 4.08 -1.72 0.13
C GLY A 23 4.48 -3.20 0.15
N LYS A 24 4.77 -3.79 1.32
CA LYS A 24 4.95 -5.25 1.48
C LYS A 24 4.02 -5.80 2.56
N LEU A 25 2.71 -5.81 2.28
CA LEU A 25 1.65 -6.07 3.26
C LEU A 25 1.93 -7.30 4.15
N PRO A 26 2.28 -8.50 3.64
CA PRO A 26 2.57 -9.65 4.50
C PRO A 26 3.80 -9.45 5.40
N SER A 27 4.85 -8.80 4.88
CA SER A 27 6.07 -8.51 5.65
C SER A 27 5.80 -7.46 6.73
N ASP A 28 5.00 -6.46 6.40
CA ASP A 28 4.62 -5.40 7.32
C ASP A 28 3.74 -5.94 8.45
N VAL A 29 2.79 -6.82 8.13
CA VAL A 29 2.00 -7.53 9.14
C VAL A 29 2.90 -8.36 10.06
N LYS A 30 3.83 -9.14 9.50
CA LYS A 30 4.80 -9.94 10.27
C LYS A 30 5.66 -9.09 11.19
N THR A 31 6.09 -7.92 10.71
CA THR A 31 6.91 -6.97 11.49
C THR A 31 6.11 -6.43 12.67
N ILE A 32 4.87 -5.97 12.46
CA ILE A 32 4.01 -5.50 13.55
C ILE A 32 3.78 -6.60 14.59
N ARG A 33 3.53 -7.85 14.17
CA ARG A 33 3.40 -9.00 15.08
C ARG A 33 4.63 -9.20 15.95
N LEU A 34 5.82 -9.21 15.33
CA LEU A 34 7.08 -9.49 16.00
C LEU A 34 7.41 -8.46 17.09
N PHE A 35 7.12 -7.19 16.83
CA PHE A 35 7.45 -6.10 17.74
C PHE A 35 6.33 -5.74 18.73
N ALA A 36 5.14 -6.35 18.62
CA ALA A 36 3.97 -5.98 19.43
C ALA A 36 4.22 -6.04 20.94
N SER A 37 4.99 -7.02 21.42
CA SER A 37 5.34 -7.17 22.84
C SER A 37 6.63 -6.44 23.24
N LEU A 38 7.51 -6.15 22.28
CA LEU A 38 8.82 -5.55 22.52
C LEU A 38 8.73 -4.03 22.55
N GLU A 39 7.92 -3.45 21.66
CA GLU A 39 7.87 -2.00 21.42
C GLU A 39 6.42 -1.53 21.19
N PRO A 40 5.54 -1.62 22.21
CA PRO A 40 4.09 -1.41 22.05
C PRO A 40 3.72 0.01 21.60
N GLU A 41 4.45 1.03 22.05
CA GLU A 41 4.22 2.42 21.63
C GLU A 41 4.56 2.64 20.15
N ARG A 42 5.67 2.06 19.69
CA ARG A 42 6.11 2.13 18.30
C ARG A 42 5.13 1.37 17.39
N VAL A 43 4.71 0.18 17.80
CA VAL A 43 3.68 -0.60 17.10
C VAL A 43 2.36 0.15 17.01
N THR A 44 1.96 0.89 18.05
CA THR A 44 0.76 1.73 17.99
C THR A 44 0.88 2.78 16.88
N ARG A 45 2.02 3.45 16.75
CA ARG A 45 2.27 4.40 15.64
C ARG A 45 2.26 3.70 14.29
N TRP A 46 2.90 2.55 14.17
CA TRP A 46 2.92 1.76 12.93
C TRP A 46 1.52 1.35 12.48
N LYS A 47 0.63 0.95 13.39
CA LYS A 47 -0.75 0.60 13.07
C LYS A 47 -1.55 1.79 12.50
N VAL A 48 -1.30 3.00 12.99
CA VAL A 48 -1.90 4.23 12.45
C VAL A 48 -1.43 4.46 11.01
N VAL A 49 -0.12 4.39 10.76
CA VAL A 49 0.45 4.56 9.42
C VAL A 49 0.01 3.44 8.48
N PHE A 50 -0.04 2.21 8.97
CA PHE A 50 -0.51 1.03 8.25
C PHE A 50 -1.90 1.28 7.66
N LYS A 51 -2.86 1.72 8.50
CA LYS A 51 -4.21 2.07 8.03
C LYS A 51 -4.18 3.15 6.96
N ARG A 52 -3.35 4.20 7.14
CA ARG A 52 -3.21 5.28 6.17
C ARG A 52 -2.72 4.78 4.82
N PHE A 53 -1.75 3.86 4.78
CA PHE A 53 -1.09 3.44 3.54
C PHE A 53 -1.79 2.26 2.86
N TYR A 54 -2.29 1.32 3.64
CA TYR A 54 -2.97 0.12 3.16
C TYR A 54 -4.49 0.26 3.04
N GLY A 55 -5.07 1.28 3.65
CA GLY A 55 -6.49 1.58 3.57
C GLY A 55 -7.38 0.72 4.48
N MET A 56 -6.80 -0.20 5.25
CA MET A 56 -7.52 -1.03 6.22
C MET A 56 -6.77 -1.09 7.57
N PRO A 57 -7.46 -1.07 8.72
CA PRO A 57 -6.83 -1.26 10.03
C PRO A 57 -6.04 -2.57 10.11
N PHE A 58 -4.91 -2.56 10.81
CA PHE A 58 -4.09 -3.75 11.04
C PHE A 58 -4.93 -4.88 11.66
N GLU A 59 -5.77 -4.56 12.64
CA GLU A 59 -6.63 -5.50 13.36
C GLU A 59 -7.63 -6.23 12.45
N ARG A 60 -7.97 -5.65 11.29
CA ARG A 60 -8.83 -6.29 10.30
C ARG A 60 -8.07 -7.16 9.31
N ILE A 61 -6.82 -6.80 9.01
CA ILE A 61 -5.97 -7.53 8.06
C ILE A 61 -5.28 -8.71 8.74
N ASP A 62 -4.78 -8.50 9.94
CA ASP A 62 -3.96 -9.46 10.67
C ASP A 62 -4.59 -10.87 10.75
N PRO A 63 -5.88 -11.03 11.08
CA PRO A 63 -6.48 -12.36 11.18
C PRO A 63 -6.68 -13.05 9.83
N VAL A 64 -6.73 -12.30 8.73
CA VAL A 64 -7.14 -12.80 7.39
C VAL A 64 -6.05 -12.67 6.34
N ILE A 65 -4.84 -12.22 6.70
CA ILE A 65 -3.74 -11.93 5.77
C ILE A 65 -3.40 -13.11 4.85
N HIS A 66 -3.51 -14.34 5.34
CA HIS A 66 -3.23 -15.56 4.57
C HIS A 66 -4.38 -16.00 3.65
N THR A 67 -5.56 -15.40 3.82
CA THR A 67 -6.75 -15.68 3.01
C THR A 67 -7.13 -14.52 2.10
N LEU A 68 -6.36 -13.42 2.12
CA LEU A 68 -6.59 -12.30 1.22
C LEU A 68 -6.35 -12.73 -0.23
N PRO A 69 -7.23 -12.36 -1.17
CA PRO A 69 -6.97 -12.56 -2.59
C PRO A 69 -5.69 -11.85 -3.03
N ASP A 70 -4.85 -12.50 -3.83
CA ASP A 70 -3.58 -11.94 -4.30
C ASP A 70 -3.76 -10.59 -5.00
N VAL A 71 -4.83 -10.44 -5.78
CA VAL A 71 -5.19 -9.18 -6.44
C VAL A 71 -5.37 -8.05 -5.43
N LEU A 72 -6.01 -8.32 -4.30
CA LEU A 72 -6.23 -7.32 -3.27
C LEU A 72 -4.92 -6.96 -2.56
N VAL A 73 -4.08 -7.96 -2.28
CA VAL A 73 -2.74 -7.74 -1.70
C VAL A 73 -1.90 -6.84 -2.62
N ASP A 74 -1.91 -7.11 -3.93
CA ASP A 74 -1.18 -6.29 -4.92
C ASP A 74 -1.71 -4.86 -4.98
N VAL A 75 -3.03 -4.68 -5.02
CA VAL A 75 -3.68 -3.36 -5.01
C VAL A 75 -3.31 -2.58 -3.74
N MET A 76 -3.38 -3.23 -2.58
CA MET A 76 -3.01 -2.63 -1.28
C MET A 76 -1.53 -2.24 -1.24
N ASN A 77 -0.64 -3.07 -1.79
CA ASN A 77 0.80 -2.76 -1.89
C ASN A 77 1.08 -1.57 -2.81
N LYS A 78 0.41 -1.49 -3.96
CA LYS A 78 0.50 -0.32 -4.85
C LYS A 78 -0.02 0.94 -4.16
N ARG A 79 -1.15 0.85 -3.46
CA ARG A 79 -1.69 1.96 -2.65
C ARG A 79 -0.68 2.45 -1.61
N ALA A 80 -0.06 1.55 -0.86
CA ALA A 80 0.97 1.92 0.11
C ALA A 80 2.19 2.57 -0.57
N SER A 81 2.61 2.03 -1.70
CA SER A 81 3.74 2.55 -2.49
C SER A 81 3.50 3.97 -2.99
N VAL A 82 2.29 4.30 -3.44
CA VAL A 82 1.97 5.65 -3.93
C VAL A 82 1.90 6.70 -2.81
N HIS A 83 1.64 6.29 -1.57
CA HIS A 83 1.76 7.18 -0.40
C HIS A 83 3.21 7.36 0.03
N TRP A 84 3.99 6.28 -0.06
CA TRP A 84 5.34 6.22 0.47
C TRP A 84 6.40 6.88 -0.44
N LEU A 85 6.48 6.47 -1.70
CA LEU A 85 7.61 6.85 -2.56
C LEU A 85 7.51 8.29 -3.04
N LYS A 86 8.59 9.07 -2.89
CA LYS A 86 8.65 10.49 -3.32
C LYS A 86 8.27 10.68 -4.78
N LYS A 87 8.57 9.71 -5.67
CA LYS A 87 8.24 9.80 -7.10
C LYS A 87 6.75 9.95 -7.39
N TRP A 88 5.88 9.41 -6.53
CA TRP A 88 4.43 9.53 -6.65
C TRP A 88 3.89 10.87 -6.14
N ARG A 89 4.72 11.66 -5.43
CA ARG A 89 4.41 13.03 -4.99
C ARG A 89 4.77 14.09 -6.04
N ARG A 90 5.42 13.70 -7.14
CA ARG A 90 5.76 14.61 -8.24
C ARG A 90 4.48 15.08 -8.95
N PRO A 91 4.41 16.35 -9.40
CA PRO A 91 3.24 16.86 -10.12
C PRO A 91 2.84 16.02 -11.33
N SER A 92 3.82 15.49 -12.08
CA SER A 92 3.59 14.64 -13.26
C SER A 92 2.83 13.35 -12.95
N ASN A 93 2.86 12.87 -11.70
CA ASN A 93 2.24 11.64 -11.24
C ASN A 93 0.97 11.86 -10.40
N ARG A 94 0.57 13.12 -10.16
CA ARG A 94 -0.55 13.44 -9.26
C ARG A 94 -1.86 12.76 -9.67
N ASP A 95 -2.20 12.81 -10.95
CA ASP A 95 -3.44 12.21 -11.45
C ASP A 95 -3.39 10.68 -11.36
N ARG A 96 -2.25 10.06 -11.69
CA ARG A 96 -2.06 8.61 -11.56
C ARG A 96 -2.11 8.15 -10.13
N GLN A 97 -1.50 8.90 -9.21
CA GLN A 97 -1.58 8.66 -7.78
C GLN A 97 -3.05 8.67 -7.33
N SER A 98 -3.82 9.68 -7.73
CA SER A 98 -5.24 9.78 -7.43
C SER A 98 -6.03 8.58 -7.97
N THR A 99 -5.80 8.20 -9.22
CA THR A 99 -6.45 7.03 -9.86
C THR A 99 -6.13 5.73 -9.12
N ILE A 100 -4.85 5.48 -8.79
CA ILE A 100 -4.44 4.27 -8.06
C ILE A 100 -5.08 4.23 -6.67
N ILE A 101 -5.09 5.35 -5.94
CA ILE A 101 -5.72 5.43 -4.61
C ILE A 101 -7.23 5.19 -4.72
N SER A 102 -7.90 5.79 -5.70
CA SER A 102 -9.34 5.64 -5.91
C SER A 102 -9.71 4.18 -6.20
N ILE A 103 -9.03 3.56 -7.18
CA ILE A 103 -9.26 2.15 -7.51
C ILE A 103 -8.96 1.25 -6.32
N ALA A 104 -7.87 1.51 -5.58
CA ALA A 104 -7.54 0.72 -4.41
C ALA A 104 -8.61 0.83 -3.31
N ASN A 105 -9.17 2.01 -3.08
CA ASN A 105 -10.27 2.20 -2.14
C ASN A 105 -11.53 1.45 -2.60
N ASP A 106 -11.82 1.40 -3.91
CA ASP A 106 -12.92 0.60 -4.45
C ASP A 106 -12.73 -0.90 -4.18
N PHE A 107 -11.52 -1.44 -4.44
CA PHE A 107 -11.18 -2.83 -4.13
C PHE A 107 -11.35 -3.16 -2.64
N ILE A 108 -10.84 -2.28 -1.77
CA ILE A 108 -10.95 -2.44 -0.32
C ILE A 108 -12.42 -2.40 0.11
N ARG A 109 -13.22 -1.47 -0.42
CA ARG A 109 -14.66 -1.39 -0.14
C ARG A 109 -15.38 -2.66 -0.57
N CYS A 110 -15.21 -3.10 -1.81
CA CYS A 110 -15.85 -4.30 -2.33
C CYS A 110 -15.47 -5.55 -1.53
N PHE A 111 -14.21 -5.68 -1.12
CA PHE A 111 -13.78 -6.76 -0.23
C PHE A 111 -14.44 -6.67 1.16
N CYS A 112 -14.54 -5.48 1.75
CA CYS A 112 -15.20 -5.31 3.05
C CYS A 112 -16.69 -5.66 3.01
N GLU A 113 -17.37 -5.39 1.89
CA GLU A 113 -18.81 -5.62 1.74
C GLU A 113 -19.15 -7.06 1.35
N LYS A 114 -18.34 -7.67 0.48
CA LYS A 114 -18.67 -8.95 -0.18
C LYS A 114 -17.62 -10.05 0.04
N GLY A 115 -16.53 -9.76 0.74
CA GLY A 115 -15.40 -10.67 0.89
C GLY A 115 -14.65 -10.89 -0.41
N ALA A 116 -14.04 -12.07 -0.56
CA ALA A 116 -13.19 -12.40 -1.71
C ALA A 116 -13.95 -12.35 -3.06
N THR A 117 -15.25 -12.65 -3.09
CA THR A 117 -16.05 -12.62 -4.31
C THR A 117 -16.29 -11.20 -4.82
N GLY A 118 -16.17 -10.19 -3.94
CA GLY A 118 -16.32 -8.77 -4.29
C GLY A 118 -15.18 -8.21 -5.14
N VAL A 119 -14.01 -8.85 -5.14
CA VAL A 119 -12.83 -8.37 -5.90
C VAL A 119 -12.57 -9.18 -7.17
N THR A 120 -13.40 -10.18 -7.45
CA THR A 120 -13.28 -11.06 -8.62
C THR A 120 -14.31 -10.75 -9.72
N ASP A 121 -15.16 -9.73 -9.53
CA ASP A 121 -16.15 -9.37 -10.55
C ASP A 121 -15.51 -8.69 -11.78
N GLN A 122 -16.21 -8.72 -12.91
CA GLN A 122 -15.71 -8.20 -14.18
C GLN A 122 -15.47 -6.67 -14.15
N SER A 123 -16.21 -5.94 -13.32
CA SER A 123 -16.01 -4.49 -13.14
C SER A 123 -14.67 -4.23 -12.44
N MET A 124 -14.36 -5.02 -11.42
CA MET A 124 -13.09 -4.94 -10.69
C MET A 124 -11.92 -5.38 -11.56
N ALA A 125 -12.09 -6.36 -12.45
CA ALA A 125 -11.07 -6.74 -13.42
C ALA A 125 -10.69 -5.57 -14.35
N ALA A 126 -11.68 -4.85 -14.90
CA ALA A 126 -11.40 -3.68 -15.75
C ALA A 126 -10.68 -2.56 -14.97
N LYS A 127 -11.08 -2.30 -13.73
CA LYS A 127 -10.38 -1.34 -12.86
C LYS A 127 -8.95 -1.78 -12.55
N PHE A 128 -8.71 -3.09 -12.41
CA PHE A 128 -7.37 -3.60 -12.16
C PHE A 128 -6.43 -3.33 -13.33
N GLU A 129 -6.89 -3.48 -14.57
CA GLU A 129 -6.09 -3.14 -15.75
C GLU A 129 -5.72 -1.65 -15.79
N ILE A 130 -6.67 -0.76 -15.51
CA ILE A 130 -6.42 0.69 -15.41
C ILE A 130 -5.36 1.00 -14.34
N LEU A 131 -5.45 0.30 -13.20
CA LEU A 131 -4.48 0.42 -12.12
C LEU A 131 -3.10 -0.07 -12.55
N LYS A 132 -2.98 -1.19 -13.26
CA LYS A 132 -1.70 -1.69 -13.78
C LYS A 132 -1.08 -0.72 -14.78
N GLU A 133 -1.87 -0.17 -15.70
CA GLU A 133 -1.40 0.80 -16.68
C GLU A 133 -0.91 2.08 -15.99
N SER A 134 -1.74 2.65 -15.09
CA SER A 134 -1.38 3.84 -14.31
C SER A 134 -0.11 3.62 -13.48
N TRP A 135 0.02 2.45 -12.87
CA TRP A 135 1.21 2.05 -12.13
C TRP A 135 2.44 2.01 -13.04
N LEU A 136 2.36 1.30 -14.17
CA LEU A 136 3.47 1.15 -15.10
C LEU A 136 3.98 2.49 -15.60
N ILE A 137 3.07 3.37 -16.05
CA ILE A 137 3.45 4.70 -16.54
C ILE A 137 4.10 5.54 -15.44
N GLY A 138 3.51 5.56 -14.23
CA GLY A 138 4.09 6.32 -13.12
C GLY A 138 5.44 5.79 -12.65
N MET A 139 5.70 4.50 -12.86
CA MET A 139 7.01 3.90 -12.58
C MET A 139 8.06 4.21 -13.65
N THR A 140 7.68 4.31 -14.93
CA THR A 140 8.60 4.53 -16.06
C THR A 140 8.93 5.99 -16.33
N GLN A 141 8.17 6.95 -15.79
CA GLN A 141 8.54 8.37 -15.84
C GLN A 141 9.76 8.66 -14.94
N MET A 142 10.95 8.34 -15.46
CA MET A 142 12.25 8.83 -15.00
C MET A 142 12.75 9.88 -15.98
N ARG A 143 12.19 11.08 -15.92
CA ARG A 143 12.82 12.31 -16.42
C ARG A 143 12.56 13.41 -15.40
#